data_AF-A0A383BKC7-F1
#
_entry.id   AF-A0A383BKC7-F1
#
_cell.length_a   1.000
_cell.length_b   1.000
_cell.length_c   1.000
_cell.angle_alpha   90.00
_cell.angle_beta   90.00
_cell.angle_gamma   90.00
#
_symmetry.space_group_name_H-M   'P 1'
#
loop_
_entity.id
_entity.type
_entity.pdbx_description
1 polymer ?
#
loop_
_entity_poly.entity_id
_entity_poly.type
_entity_poly.pdbx_seq_one_letter_code
_entity_poly.pdbx_strand_id
1 'polypeptide(L)' 'MEKLEAVQKVLRFSTPIREWCEGNHSVYFDDFDEQNVDDYDSGGYGDLADKIIERGIEENLLEKDEVE' A
#
# COMPACT_ATOMS: atom_id res chain seq x y z
N MET A 1 -4.62 -12.55 -0.45
CA MET A 1 -3.36 -11.99 0.08
C MET A 1 -3.77 -11.04 1.18
N GLU A 2 -3.05 -11.02 2.31
CA GLU A 2 -3.36 -10.05 3.36
C GLU A 2 -3.02 -8.63 2.89
N LYS A 3 -3.76 -7.63 3.38
CA LYS A 3 -3.63 -6.25 2.91
C LYS A 3 -2.23 -5.68 3.12
N LEU A 4 -1.63 -5.95 4.28
CA LEU A 4 -0.25 -5.58 4.58
C LEU A 4 0.74 -6.21 3.59
N GLU A 5 0.58 -7.49 3.29
CA GLU A 5 1.42 -8.21 2.35
C GLU A 5 1.32 -7.60 0.94
N ALA A 6 0.10 -7.24 0.50
CA ALA A 6 -0.13 -6.59 -0.78
C ALA A 6 0.56 -5.22 -0.87
N VAL A 7 0.41 -4.37 0.15
CA VAL A 7 1.10 -3.07 0.26
C VAL A 7 2.62 -3.27 0.20
N GLN A 8 3.16 -4.17 1.02
CA GLN A 8 4.59 -4.43 1.07
C GLN A 8 5.13 -4.99 -0.27
N LYS A 9 4.38 -5.86 -0.94
CA LYS A 9 4.74 -6.36 -2.28
C LYS A 9 4.84 -5.19 -3.26
N VAL A 10 3.83 -4.32 -3.33
CA VAL A 10 3.84 -3.16 -4.23
C VAL A 10 5.02 -2.24 -3.94
N LEU A 11 5.23 -1.84 -2.69
CA LEU A 11 6.31 -0.92 -2.32
C LEU A 11 7.72 -1.52 -2.49
N ARG A 12 7.84 -2.86 -2.49
CA ARG A 12 9.09 -3.56 -2.75
C ARG A 12 9.44 -3.59 -4.24
N PHE A 13 8.44 -3.72 -5.12
CA PHE A 13 8.64 -3.90 -6.56
C PHE A 13 8.40 -2.63 -7.41
N SER A 14 7.67 -1.64 -6.90
CA SER A 14 7.45 -0.34 -7.54
C SER A 14 8.21 0.77 -6.84
N THR A 15 9.35 1.16 -7.39
CA THR A 15 10.05 2.39 -6.98
C THR A 15 9.17 3.64 -7.15
N PRO A 16 8.44 3.84 -8.27
CA PRO A 16 7.59 5.02 -8.44
C PRO A 16 6.50 5.16 -7.36
N ILE A 17 5.84 4.06 -6.98
CA ILE A 17 4.82 4.10 -5.93
C ILE A 17 5.46 4.38 -4.56
N ARG A 18 6.63 3.78 -4.27
CA ARG A 18 7.37 4.07 -3.04
C ARG A 18 7.79 5.54 -2.93
N GLU A 19 8.37 6.11 -3.98
CA GLU A 19 8.74 7.53 -4.01
C GLU A 19 7.51 8.45 -3.88
N TRP A 20 6.36 8.04 -4.41
CA TRP A 20 5.09 8.75 -4.23
C TRP A 20 4.62 8.75 -2.77
N CYS A 21 4.71 7.61 -2.07
CA CYS A 21 4.41 7.53 -0.63
C CYS A 21 5.32 8.44 0.20
N GLU A 22 6.63 8.34 -0.02
CA GLU A 22 7.62 9.12 0.73
C GLU A 22 7.46 10.63 0.46
N GLY A 23 7.31 11.02 -0.80
CA GLY A 23 7.26 12.42 -1.21
C GLY A 23 5.96 13.14 -0.86
N ASN A 24 4.79 12.49 -1.03
CA ASN A 24 3.50 13.14 -0.86
C ASN A 24 2.87 12.90 0.51
N HIS A 25 3.18 11.75 1.12
CA HIS A 25 2.56 11.32 2.38
C HIS A 25 3.55 11.30 3.54
N SER A 26 4.86 11.37 3.29
CA SER A 26 5.90 11.16 4.31
C SER A 26 5.76 9.82 5.03
N VAL A 27 5.30 8.81 4.28
CA VAL A 27 5.11 7.42 4.74
C VAL A 27 6.11 6.52 4.03
N TYR A 28 6.79 5.69 4.81
CA TYR A 28 7.83 4.76 4.37
C TYR A 28 7.35 3.32 4.43
N PHE A 29 8.11 2.41 3.81
CA PHE A 29 7.79 0.99 3.78
C PHE A 29 7.52 0.38 5.17
N ASP A 30 8.36 0.70 6.15
CA ASP A 30 8.30 0.13 7.51
C ASP A 30 7.20 0.78 8.39
N ASP A 31 6.52 1.81 7.90
CA ASP A 31 5.45 2.47 8.65
C ASP A 31 4.12 1.69 8.58
N PHE A 32 3.99 0.72 7.67
CA PHE A 32 2.78 -0.10 7.55
C PHE A 32 2.84 -1.33 8.46
N ASP A 33 1.75 -1.58 9.18
CA ASP A 33 1.56 -2.75 10.03
C ASP A 33 0.14 -3.31 9.90
N GLU A 34 -0.09 -4.48 10.50
CA GLU A 34 -1.37 -5.21 10.40
C GLU A 34 -2.58 -4.41 10.93
N GLN A 35 -2.37 -3.44 11.81
CA GLN A 35 -3.44 -2.63 12.38
C GLN A 35 -3.70 -1.39 11.52
N ASN A 36 -2.64 -0.68 11.12
CA ASN A 36 -2.79 0.61 10.46
C ASN A 36 -3.22 0.50 8.99
N VAL A 37 -2.96 -0.64 8.33
CA VAL A 37 -3.43 -0.88 6.95
C VAL A 37 -4.95 -1.05 6.89
N ASP A 38 -5.59 -1.41 8.00
CA ASP A 38 -7.04 -1.55 8.12
C ASP A 38 -7.67 -0.46 9.01
N ASP A 39 -6.87 0.52 9.44
CA ASP A 39 -7.34 1.69 10.17
C ASP A 39 -7.73 2.82 9.19
N TYR A 40 -9.04 3.05 9.07
CA TYR A 40 -9.62 4.09 8.24
C TYR A 40 -10.01 5.35 9.04
N ASP A 41 -9.69 5.40 10.33
CA ASP A 41 -9.85 6.61 11.13
C ASP A 41 -8.73 7.63 10.81
N SER A 42 -8.94 8.87 11.26
CA SER A 42 -7.98 9.96 11.03
C SER A 42 -6.62 9.65 11.66
N GLY A 43 -5.63 9.37 10.82
CA GLY A 43 -4.26 9.03 11.24
C GLY A 43 -3.88 7.57 10.94
N GLY A 44 -4.85 6.73 10.58
CA GLY A 44 -4.61 5.41 10.02
C GLY A 44 -4.20 5.46 8.55
N TYR A 45 -3.79 4.30 8.01
CA TYR A 45 -3.31 4.17 6.64
C TYR A 45 -4.24 3.38 5.73
N GLY A 46 -5.47 3.08 6.16
CA GLY A 46 -6.45 2.32 5.36
C GLY A 46 -6.65 2.86 3.95
N ASP A 47 -6.96 4.14 3.84
CA ASP A 47 -7.15 4.83 2.55
C ASP A 47 -5.87 4.89 1.70
N LEU A 48 -4.71 5.00 2.34
CA LEU A 48 -3.43 5.06 1.65
C LEU A 48 -3.03 3.67 1.14
N ALA A 49 -3.23 2.64 1.96
CA ALA A 49 -3.00 1.24 1.63
C ALA A 49 -3.85 0.81 0.43
N ASP A 50 -5.13 1.19 0.40
CA ASP A 50 -6.02 0.91 -0.74
C ASP A 50 -5.47 1.54 -2.04
N LYS A 51 -5.06 2.80 -2.00
CA LYS A 51 -4.48 3.49 -3.16
C LYS A 51 -3.18 2.86 -3.63
N ILE A 52 -2.34 2.38 -2.71
CA ILE A 52 -1.10 1.66 -3.05
C ILE A 52 -1.45 0.37 -3.79
N ILE A 53 -2.42 -0.38 -3.28
CA ILE A 53 -2.88 -1.64 -3.89
C ILE A 53 -3.47 -1.38 -5.27
N GLU A 54 -4.36 -0.40 -5.43
CA GLU A 54 -4.95 -0.01 -6.71
C GLU A 54 -3.87 0.31 -7.75
N ARG A 55 -2.88 1.13 -7.38
CA ARG A 55 -1.74 1.43 -8.26
C ARG A 55 -0.89 0.21 -8.56
N GLY A 56 -0.72 -0.69 -7.59
CA GLY A 56 -0.05 -1.96 -7.79
C GLY A 56 -0.74 -2.85 -8.82
N ILE A 57 -2.07 -2.87 -8.83
CA ILE A 57 -2.88 -3.56 -9.84
C ILE A 57 -2.69 -2.89 -11.21
N GLU A 58 -2.72 -1.56 -11.29
CA GLU A 58 -2.47 -0.81 -12.54
C GLU A 58 -1.08 -1.09 -13.12
N GLU A 59 -0.07 -1.31 -12.27
CA GLU A 59 1.29 -1.69 -12.68
C GLU A 59 1.48 -3.21 -12.93
N ASN A 60 0.42 -4.03 -12.83
CA ASN A 60 0.46 -5.50 -12.91
C ASN A 60 1.40 -6.16 -11.88
N LEU A 61 1.55 -5.56 -10.70
CA LEU A 61 2.28 -6.14 -9.57
C LEU A 61 1.40 -7.04 -8.68
N LEU A 62 0.09 -6.81 -8.75
CA LEU A 62 -0.96 -7.55 -8.07
C LEU A 62 -2.04 -7.91 -9.07
N GLU A 63 -2.62 -9.10 -8.95
CA GLU A 63 -3.89 -9.40 -9.60
C GLU A 63 -5.03 -8.92 -8.70
N LYS A 64 -6.14 -8.46 -9.28
CA LYS A 64 -7.22 -7.86 -8.50
C LYS A 64 -7.83 -8.85 -7.50
N ASP A 65 -7.98 -10.09 -7.94
CA ASP A 65 -8.50 -11.22 -7.17
C ASP A 65 -7.51 -11.76 -6.12
N GLU A 66 -6.23 -11.37 -6.17
CA GLU A 66 -5.29 -11.70 -5.09
C GLU A 66 -5.58 -10.95 -3.80
N VAL A 67 -6.29 -9.81 -3.84
CA VAL A 67 -6.42 -8.87 -2.72
C VAL A 67 -7.90 -8.66 -2.29
N GLU A 68 -8.84 -9.36 -2.93
CA GLU A 68 -10.27 -9.40 -2.55
C GLU A 68 -10.58 -10.27 -1.32
#